data_AF-A0A961ZJ39-F1
#
_entry.id   AF-A0A961ZJ39-F1
#
_cell.length_a   1.000
_cell.length_b   1.000
_cell.length_c   1.000
_cell.angle_alpha   90.00
_cell.angle_beta   90.00
_cell.angle_gamma   90.00
#
_symmetry.space_group_name_H-M   'P 1'
#
loop_
_entity.id
_entity.type
_entity.pdbx_description
1 polymer ?
#
loop_
_entity_poly.entity_id
_entity_poly.type
_entity_poly.pdbx_seq_one_letter_code
_entity_poly.pdbx_strand_id
1 'polypeptide(L)'
;MAWIGGAGLLAAAVISVGLFGDQADEQRKSTPAQGGQSVTRSSQLIRPVAASETEAAIGRLMMAEPEKAKVRAEVARGAMRLGWITVSDIRAEDGDWVRLAAGGFRQDVRLLHKPYTMAVPYLPGTPVSVTGLVDGGGGEITVAVYVGAAQVSLRPLKKGEVLQIPAP
;
A
#
# COMPACT_ATOMS: atom_id res chain seq x y z
N MET A 1 56.22 -18.56 51.98
CA MET A 1 54.86 -18.10 51.67
C MET A 1 54.20 -19.18 50.80
N ALA A 2 53.58 -20.26 51.29
CA ALA A 2 52.59 -20.50 52.34
C ALA A 2 51.14 -20.03 52.02
N TRP A 3 50.37 -20.98 51.45
CA TRP A 3 48.97 -21.38 51.71
C TRP A 3 47.73 -20.65 51.13
N ILE A 4 47.08 -21.39 50.20
CA ILE A 4 45.67 -21.86 50.12
C ILE A 4 44.54 -21.07 50.82
N GLY A 5 43.47 -20.82 50.04
CA GLY A 5 42.06 -20.73 50.47
C GLY A 5 41.19 -20.44 49.25
N GLY A 6 40.05 -21.07 48.97
CA GLY A 6 39.13 -21.86 49.77
C GLY A 6 37.71 -21.49 49.33
N ALA A 7 36.86 -22.48 49.11
CA ALA A 7 35.56 -22.44 48.44
C ALA A 7 34.46 -21.60 49.14
N GLY A 8 33.36 -21.32 48.42
CA GLY A 8 32.11 -20.85 49.05
C GLY A 8 30.98 -20.51 48.08
N LEU A 9 30.19 -21.52 47.69
CA LEU A 9 28.88 -21.44 47.02
C LEU A 9 27.80 -20.92 48.00
N LEU A 10 26.95 -19.97 47.61
CA LEU A 10 25.60 -19.84 48.18
C LEU A 10 24.60 -19.30 47.14
N ALA A 11 23.58 -20.12 46.87
CA ALA A 11 22.42 -19.83 46.05
C ALA A 11 21.34 -19.11 46.89
N ALA A 12 20.51 -18.30 46.23
CA ALA A 12 19.26 -17.81 46.81
C ALA A 12 18.12 -18.02 45.81
N ALA A 13 17.32 -19.05 46.04
CA ALA A 13 16.01 -19.24 45.45
C ALA A 13 14.96 -18.70 46.44
N VAL A 14 14.08 -17.80 45.99
CA VAL A 14 12.96 -17.32 46.79
C VAL A 14 11.69 -17.99 46.29
N ILE A 15 11.14 -18.90 47.09
CA ILE A 15 9.80 -19.47 46.91
C ILE A 15 8.92 -18.82 47.99
N SER A 16 7.99 -17.97 47.59
CA SER A 16 6.99 -17.40 48.50
C SER A 16 5.74 -18.28 48.48
N VAL A 17 5.45 -18.94 49.60
CA VAL A 17 4.17 -19.62 49.87
C VAL A 17 3.34 -18.69 50.76
N GLY A 18 2.21 -18.22 50.24
CA GLY A 18 1.20 -17.45 50.98
C GLY A 18 -0.09 -18.25 51.09
N LEU A 19 -0.51 -18.50 52.33
CA LEU A 19 -1.65 -19.30 52.77
C LEU A 19 -2.86 -18.37 53.03
N PHE A 20 -3.98 -18.67 52.36
CA PHE A 20 -5.40 -18.29 52.57
C PHE A 20 -5.79 -17.07 53.43
N GLY A 21 -6.57 -16.17 52.82
CA GLY A 21 -7.44 -15.19 53.47
C GLY A 21 -8.49 -14.68 52.48
N ASP A 22 -9.74 -15.07 52.72
CA ASP A 22 -10.94 -14.81 51.92
C ASP A 22 -11.28 -13.31 51.86
N GLN A 23 -11.15 -12.70 50.67
CA GLN A 23 -11.81 -11.44 50.33
C GLN A 23 -12.37 -11.53 48.91
N ALA A 24 -13.69 -11.37 48.86
CA ALA A 24 -14.51 -11.28 47.68
C ALA A 24 -14.14 -10.06 46.82
N ASP A 25 -14.36 -10.23 45.51
CA ASP A 25 -14.45 -9.20 44.48
C ASP A 25 -13.21 -8.34 44.23
N GLU A 26 -12.39 -8.78 43.27
CA GLU A 26 -12.06 -8.04 42.04
C GLU A 26 -10.89 -8.75 41.34
N GLN A 27 -10.81 -8.65 40.01
CA GLN A 27 -9.75 -9.23 39.18
C GLN A 27 -9.84 -10.74 38.92
N ARG A 28 -10.97 -11.17 38.34
CA ARG A 28 -10.83 -12.03 37.15
C ARG A 28 -10.06 -11.21 36.10
N LYS A 29 -8.74 -11.37 36.07
CA LYS A 29 -7.88 -11.04 34.92
C LYS A 29 -8.30 -11.92 33.75
N SER A 30 -9.48 -11.67 33.18
CA SER A 30 -9.67 -11.82 31.75
C SER A 30 -8.80 -10.75 31.11
N THR A 31 -7.58 -11.14 30.75
CA THR A 31 -6.77 -10.44 29.77
C THR A 31 -7.70 -9.95 28.66
N PRO A 32 -7.88 -8.64 28.46
CA PRO A 32 -8.41 -8.18 27.20
C PRO A 32 -7.35 -8.60 26.20
N ALA A 33 -7.66 -9.62 25.40
CA ALA A 33 -7.03 -9.80 24.12
C ALA A 33 -6.96 -8.40 23.50
N GLN A 34 -5.75 -7.95 23.20
CA GLN A 34 -5.49 -6.70 22.49
C GLN A 34 -6.21 -6.76 21.14
N GLY A 35 -7.49 -6.44 21.16
CA GLY A 35 -8.25 -5.98 20.01
C GLY A 35 -7.79 -4.56 19.72
N GLY A 36 -7.41 -4.33 18.46
CA GLY A 36 -6.82 -3.08 18.01
C GLY A 36 -5.30 -3.22 18.00
N GLN A 37 -4.70 -3.82 17.00
CA GLN A 37 -4.80 -3.36 15.63
C GLN A 37 -5.03 -4.56 14.71
N SER A 38 -6.26 -4.73 14.24
CA SER A 38 -6.41 -5.16 12.86
C SER A 38 -5.60 -4.15 12.06
N VAL A 39 -4.39 -4.54 11.70
CA VAL A 39 -3.67 -3.96 10.60
C VAL A 39 -4.53 -4.27 9.38
N THR A 40 -5.63 -3.52 9.22
CA THR A 40 -6.05 -3.06 7.92
C THR A 40 -4.90 -2.16 7.49
N ARG A 41 -3.76 -2.77 7.13
CA ARG A 41 -2.96 -2.31 6.01
C ARG A 41 -3.99 -2.32 4.90
N SER A 42 -4.69 -1.20 4.76
CA SER A 42 -5.31 -0.85 3.50
C SER A 42 -4.22 -1.17 2.49
N SER A 43 -4.49 -2.15 1.65
CA SER A 43 -3.64 -2.55 0.54
C SER A 43 -3.61 -1.35 -0.39
N GLN A 44 -2.86 -0.31 -0.01
CA GLN A 44 -2.77 0.94 -0.72
C GLN A 44 -1.94 0.63 -1.96
N LEU A 45 -2.66 0.26 -3.02
CA LEU A 45 -2.13 -0.01 -4.35
C LEU A 45 -1.49 1.25 -4.96
N ILE A 46 -1.80 2.41 -4.39
CA ILE A 46 -1.30 3.72 -4.77
C ILE A 46 -0.57 4.31 -3.56
N ARG A 47 0.70 4.69 -3.74
CA ARG A 47 1.48 5.39 -2.70
C ARG A 47 1.27 6.90 -2.83
N PRO A 48 0.85 7.63 -1.78
CA PRO A 48 0.83 9.08 -1.81
C PRO A 48 2.20 9.67 -2.17
N VAL A 49 2.21 10.66 -3.05
CA VAL A 49 3.41 11.44 -3.41
C VAL A 49 3.75 12.39 -2.26
N ALA A 50 5.02 12.41 -1.84
CA ALA A 50 5.47 13.37 -0.83
C ALA A 50 5.56 14.79 -1.44
N ALA A 51 5.42 15.83 -0.61
CA ALA A 51 5.48 17.22 -1.08
C ALA A 51 6.79 17.56 -1.83
N SER A 52 7.90 16.95 -1.42
CA SER A 52 9.20 17.10 -2.10
C SER A 52 9.28 16.39 -3.46
N GLU A 53 8.40 15.43 -3.73
CA GLU A 53 8.35 14.65 -4.97
C GLU A 53 7.34 15.21 -5.99
N THR A 54 6.54 16.22 -5.62
CA THR A 54 5.39 16.69 -6.40
C THR A 54 5.74 17.07 -7.84
N GLU A 55 6.76 17.88 -8.08
CA GLU A 55 7.12 18.29 -9.44
C GLU A 55 7.65 17.11 -10.28
N ALA A 56 8.39 16.18 -9.66
CA ALA A 56 8.82 14.96 -10.34
C ALA A 56 7.63 14.07 -10.70
N ALA A 57 6.61 14.01 -9.84
CA ALA A 57 5.36 13.31 -10.13
C ALA A 57 4.57 13.96 -11.26
N ILE A 58 4.45 15.29 -11.27
CA ILE A 58 3.81 16.02 -12.38
C ILE A 58 4.53 15.74 -13.70
N GLY A 59 5.86 15.69 -13.69
CA GLY A 59 6.66 15.32 -14.86
C GLY A 59 6.38 13.91 -15.41
N ARG A 60 5.94 12.98 -14.54
CA ARG A 60 5.56 11.60 -14.91
C ARG A 60 4.09 11.41 -15.28
N LEU A 61 3.31 12.49 -15.34
CA LEU A 61 1.96 12.43 -15.88
C LEU A 61 2.02 12.25 -17.41
N MET A 62 1.28 11.27 -17.91
CA MET A 62 1.13 10.96 -19.34
C MET A 62 -0.01 11.79 -19.95
N MET A 63 0.10 13.11 -19.84
CA MET A 63 -0.90 14.09 -20.31
C MET A 63 -0.23 15.34 -20.89
N ALA A 64 -0.99 16.20 -21.55
CA ALA A 64 -0.43 17.40 -22.17
C ALA A 64 -0.05 18.47 -21.12
N GLU A 65 0.91 19.36 -21.44
CA GLU A 65 1.36 20.39 -20.50
C GLU A 65 0.24 21.32 -19.97
N PRO A 66 -0.76 21.73 -20.77
CA PRO A 66 -1.91 22.47 -20.24
C PRO A 66 -2.69 21.70 -19.16
N GLU A 67 -2.76 20.37 -19.26
CA GLU A 67 -3.43 19.53 -18.26
C GLU A 67 -2.54 19.36 -17.02
N LYS A 68 -1.24 19.16 -17.20
CA LYS A 68 -0.27 19.14 -16.09
C LYS A 68 -0.28 20.45 -15.31
N ALA A 69 -0.38 21.59 -16.00
CA ALA A 69 -0.50 22.91 -15.36
C ALA A 69 -1.76 23.02 -14.50
N LYS A 70 -2.90 22.48 -14.96
CA LYS A 70 -4.12 22.36 -14.15
C LYS A 70 -3.87 21.49 -12.93
N VAL A 71 -3.33 20.28 -13.11
CA VAL A 71 -3.01 19.39 -11.97
C VAL A 71 -2.09 20.07 -10.96
N ARG A 72 -1.06 20.79 -11.42
CA ARG A 72 -0.16 21.57 -10.55
C ARG A 72 -0.92 22.58 -9.70
N ALA A 73 -1.83 23.35 -10.31
CA ALA A 73 -2.65 24.32 -9.59
C ALA A 73 -3.60 23.66 -8.59
N GLU A 74 -4.23 22.54 -8.98
CA GLU A 74 -5.13 21.74 -8.12
C GLU A 74 -4.43 21.15 -6.90
N VAL A 75 -3.19 20.66 -7.09
CA VAL A 75 -2.36 20.12 -6.01
C VAL A 75 -1.89 21.25 -5.09
N ALA A 76 -1.45 22.38 -5.64
CA ALA A 76 -0.99 23.53 -4.86
C ALA A 76 -2.10 24.11 -3.95
N ARG A 77 -3.35 24.11 -4.42
CA ARG A 77 -4.52 24.54 -3.62
C ARG A 77 -5.09 23.46 -2.70
N GLY A 78 -4.51 22.26 -2.69
CA GLY A 78 -4.94 21.14 -1.84
C GLY A 78 -6.26 20.47 -2.27
N ALA A 79 -6.81 20.82 -3.43
CA ALA A 79 -8.03 20.23 -3.96
C ALA A 79 -7.80 18.81 -4.52
N MET A 80 -6.55 18.48 -4.85
CA MET A 80 -6.15 17.21 -5.45
C MET A 80 -4.85 16.71 -4.83
N ARG A 81 -4.65 15.39 -4.89
CA ARG A 81 -3.38 14.75 -4.52
C ARG A 81 -2.81 13.97 -5.69
N LEU A 82 -1.53 13.64 -5.59
CA LEU A 82 -0.84 12.76 -6.53
C LEU A 82 -0.49 11.46 -5.83
N GLY A 83 -0.60 10.36 -6.58
CA GLY A 83 -0.22 9.03 -6.13
C GLY A 83 0.73 8.38 -7.12
N TRP A 84 1.71 7.64 -6.63
CA TRP A 84 2.51 6.73 -7.41
C TRP A 84 1.79 5.40 -7.55
N ILE A 85 1.64 4.94 -8.79
CA ILE A 85 1.19 3.58 -9.10
C ILE A 85 2.26 2.91 -9.98
N THR A 86 2.52 1.64 -9.72
CA THR A 86 3.41 0.83 -10.53
C THR A 86 2.60 -0.29 -11.15
N VAL A 87 2.56 -0.35 -12.48
CA VAL A 87 1.76 -1.33 -13.22
C VAL A 87 2.63 -2.20 -14.13
N SER A 88 2.20 -3.42 -14.39
CA SER A 88 2.76 -4.28 -15.42
C SER A 88 1.69 -5.21 -16.01
N ASP A 89 2.02 -5.78 -17.16
CA ASP A 89 1.48 -7.05 -17.60
C ASP A 89 2.17 -8.19 -16.86
N ILE A 90 1.43 -9.23 -16.46
CA ILE A 90 1.97 -10.37 -15.71
C ILE A 90 1.87 -11.70 -16.45
N ARG A 91 1.24 -11.72 -17.63
CA ARG A 91 1.08 -12.94 -18.43
C ARG A 91 1.99 -12.88 -19.65
N ALA A 92 1.80 -11.90 -20.53
CA ALA A 92 2.53 -11.78 -21.78
C ALA A 92 2.53 -10.32 -22.22
N GLU A 93 3.69 -9.79 -22.63
CA GLU A 93 3.71 -8.45 -23.26
C GLU A 93 3.24 -8.58 -24.71
N ASP A 94 1.93 -8.54 -24.91
CA ASP A 94 1.29 -8.69 -26.23
C ASP A 94 0.63 -7.39 -26.73
N GLY A 95 0.76 -6.30 -25.98
CA GLY A 95 0.32 -4.98 -26.41
C GLY A 95 -0.99 -4.53 -25.76
N ASP A 96 -1.31 -5.04 -24.58
CA ASP A 96 -2.39 -4.57 -23.73
C ASP A 96 -2.30 -3.07 -23.40
N TRP A 97 -3.47 -2.41 -23.36
CA TRP A 97 -3.61 -1.02 -22.91
C TRP A 97 -4.72 -0.86 -21.89
N VAL A 98 -4.47 -0.02 -20.89
CA VAL A 98 -5.46 0.40 -19.90
C VAL A 98 -5.55 1.91 -19.79
N ARG A 99 -6.71 2.39 -19.37
CA ARG A 99 -6.93 3.78 -18.97
C ARG A 99 -7.03 3.87 -17.47
N LEU A 100 -6.19 4.72 -16.88
CA LEU A 100 -6.31 5.16 -15.49
C LEU A 100 -7.08 6.48 -15.47
N ALA A 101 -8.19 6.53 -14.73
CA ALA A 101 -9.02 7.71 -14.61
C ALA A 101 -9.31 8.04 -13.14
N ALA A 102 -9.00 9.27 -12.75
CA ALA A 102 -9.24 9.78 -11.40
C ALA A 102 -9.15 11.31 -11.37
N GLY A 103 -9.87 11.93 -10.44
CA GLY A 103 -9.87 13.39 -10.24
C GLY A 103 -10.23 14.20 -11.49
N GLY A 104 -11.01 13.65 -12.42
CA GLY A 104 -11.37 14.29 -13.68
C GLY A 104 -10.33 14.16 -14.81
N PHE A 105 -9.19 13.51 -14.55
CA PHE A 105 -8.13 13.26 -15.53
C PHE A 105 -8.10 11.81 -15.98
N ARG A 106 -7.50 11.58 -17.15
CA ARG A 106 -7.35 10.25 -17.77
C ARG A 106 -5.95 10.11 -18.33
N GLN A 107 -5.38 8.92 -18.20
CA GLN A 107 -4.07 8.56 -18.74
C GLN A 107 -4.17 7.15 -19.34
N ASP A 108 -3.76 7.02 -20.60
CA ASP A 108 -3.75 5.75 -21.30
C ASP A 108 -2.33 5.17 -21.22
N VAL A 109 -2.24 3.92 -20.78
CA VAL A 109 -0.99 3.27 -20.41
C VAL A 109 -0.90 1.95 -21.15
N ARG A 110 0.19 1.77 -21.89
CA ARG A 110 0.56 0.47 -22.44
C ARG A 110 1.13 -0.38 -21.32
N LEU A 111 0.61 -1.60 -21.16
CA LEU A 111 1.16 -2.56 -20.23
C LEU A 111 2.39 -3.22 -20.84
N LEU A 112 3.43 -3.30 -20.03
CA LEU A 112 4.69 -3.95 -20.36
C LEU A 112 4.95 -5.02 -19.31
N HIS A 113 5.72 -6.05 -19.65
CA HIS A 113 6.12 -7.06 -18.67
C HIS A 113 6.98 -6.43 -17.56
N LYS A 114 7.79 -5.43 -17.92
CA LYS A 114 8.58 -4.67 -16.96
C LYS A 114 7.66 -3.71 -16.18
N PRO A 115 7.72 -3.72 -14.83
CA PRO A 115 6.98 -2.75 -14.03
C PRO A 115 7.32 -1.31 -14.40
N TYR A 116 6.27 -0.51 -14.60
CA TYR A 116 6.37 0.91 -14.92
C TYR A 116 5.66 1.75 -13.85
N THR A 117 6.40 2.68 -13.26
CA THR A 117 5.87 3.60 -12.24
C THR A 117 5.49 4.93 -12.84
N MET A 118 4.26 5.36 -12.58
CA MET A 118 3.71 6.63 -13.04
C MET A 118 2.94 7.35 -11.94
N ALA A 119 2.70 8.65 -12.15
CA ALA A 119 1.87 9.44 -11.27
C ALA A 119 0.41 9.40 -11.72
N VAL A 120 -0.51 9.43 -10.76
CA VAL A 120 -1.95 9.54 -10.99
C VAL A 120 -2.53 10.65 -10.11
N PRO A 121 -3.22 11.65 -10.68
CA PRO A 121 -4.00 12.60 -9.92
C PRO A 121 -5.23 11.92 -9.33
N TYR A 122 -5.53 12.17 -8.05
CA TYR A 122 -6.71 11.61 -7.41
C TYR A 122 -7.33 12.58 -6.40
N LEU A 123 -8.61 12.39 -6.15
CA LEU A 123 -9.34 13.06 -5.07
C LEU A 123 -9.38 12.08 -3.88
N PRO A 124 -8.98 12.52 -2.67
CA PRO A 124 -9.03 11.65 -1.49
C PRO A 124 -10.40 11.00 -1.30
N GLY A 125 -10.44 9.71 -0.99
CA GLY A 125 -11.68 8.94 -0.84
C GLY A 125 -12.42 8.60 -2.14
N THR A 126 -11.94 9.06 -3.30
CA THR A 126 -12.49 8.66 -4.61
C THR A 126 -11.60 7.60 -5.25
N PRO A 127 -12.14 6.46 -5.69
CA PRO A 127 -11.32 5.40 -6.29
C PRO A 127 -10.72 5.83 -7.64
N VAL A 128 -9.59 5.21 -8.00
CA VAL A 128 -9.06 5.28 -9.36
C VAL A 128 -9.71 4.20 -10.19
N SER A 129 -10.23 4.57 -11.37
CA SER A 129 -10.80 3.63 -12.32
C SER A 129 -9.73 3.14 -13.29
N VAL A 130 -9.64 1.84 -13.46
CA VAL A 130 -8.80 1.14 -14.44
C VAL A 130 -9.74 0.56 -15.50
N THR A 131 -9.65 1.03 -16.74
CA THR A 131 -10.49 0.56 -17.85
C THR A 131 -9.64 -0.18 -18.88
N GLY A 132 -10.03 -1.38 -19.29
CA GLY A 132 -9.38 -2.07 -20.41
C GLY A 132 -9.65 -1.36 -21.73
N LEU A 133 -8.62 -1.03 -22.52
CA LEU A 133 -8.78 -0.31 -23.79
C LEU A 133 -8.53 -1.19 -25.01
N VAL A 134 -7.40 -1.88 -25.01
CA VAL A 134 -6.94 -2.73 -26.09
C VAL A 134 -6.42 -4.02 -25.47
N ASP A 135 -6.89 -5.13 -26.00
CA ASP A 135 -6.38 -6.47 -25.72
C ASP A 135 -5.31 -6.76 -26.78
N GLY A 136 -4.09 -7.02 -26.33
CA GLY A 136 -2.93 -7.33 -27.16
C GLY A 136 -2.94 -8.76 -27.72
N GLY A 137 -3.75 -9.65 -27.13
CA GLY A 137 -3.86 -11.06 -27.47
C GLY A 137 -4.42 -11.89 -26.31
N GLY A 138 -4.97 -13.07 -26.60
CA GLY A 138 -5.37 -14.01 -25.55
C GLY A 138 -6.73 -13.75 -24.89
N GLY A 139 -7.44 -12.65 -25.21
CA GLY A 139 -8.86 -12.45 -24.92
C GLY A 139 -9.17 -11.70 -23.62
N GLU A 140 -8.15 -11.36 -22.84
CA GLU A 140 -8.26 -10.63 -21.57
C GLU A 140 -7.01 -9.79 -21.33
N ILE A 141 -7.20 -8.58 -20.78
CA ILE A 141 -6.14 -7.66 -20.39
C ILE A 141 -5.66 -7.99 -18.98
N THR A 142 -4.36 -8.26 -18.81
CA THR A 142 -3.82 -8.65 -17.49
C THR A 142 -3.00 -7.55 -16.83
N VAL A 143 -3.44 -7.10 -15.66
CA VAL A 143 -2.79 -6.00 -14.93
C VAL A 143 -2.35 -6.48 -13.56
N ALA A 144 -1.13 -6.15 -13.17
CA ALA A 144 -0.74 -6.13 -11.76
C ALA A 144 -0.36 -4.72 -11.30
N VAL A 145 -0.53 -4.50 -10.00
CA VAL A 145 -0.08 -3.30 -9.30
C VAL A 145 0.94 -3.68 -8.24
N TYR A 146 2.01 -2.90 -8.12
CA TYR A 146 3.07 -3.16 -7.15
C TYR A 146 2.99 -2.22 -5.95
N VAL A 147 3.15 -2.79 -4.75
CA VAL A 147 3.24 -2.07 -3.48
C VAL A 147 4.56 -2.45 -2.80
N GLY A 148 5.58 -1.59 -2.96
CA GLY A 148 6.94 -1.93 -2.59
C GLY A 148 7.44 -3.12 -3.41
N ALA A 149 7.86 -4.19 -2.74
CA ALA A 149 8.27 -5.44 -3.39
C ALA A 149 7.10 -6.42 -3.67
N ALA A 150 5.90 -6.14 -3.14
CA ALA A 150 4.75 -7.02 -3.32
C ALA A 150 4.06 -6.72 -4.66
N GLN A 151 3.66 -7.79 -5.36
CA GLN A 151 2.87 -7.74 -6.58
C GLN A 151 1.43 -8.14 -6.27
N VAL A 152 0.47 -7.32 -6.68
CA VAL A 152 -0.97 -7.60 -6.55
C VAL A 152 -1.55 -7.76 -7.95
N SER A 153 -1.89 -9.00 -8.31
CA SER A 153 -2.63 -9.26 -9.54
C SER A 153 -4.04 -8.68 -9.41
N LEU A 154 -4.45 -7.87 -10.36
CA LEU A 154 -5.84 -7.50 -10.51
C LEU A 154 -6.60 -8.64 -11.20
N ARG A 155 -7.94 -8.55 -11.15
CA ARG A 155 -8.79 -9.40 -11.98
C ARG A 155 -8.54 -9.05 -13.46
N PRO A 156 -8.42 -10.04 -14.36
CA PRO A 156 -8.36 -9.78 -15.80
C PRO A 156 -9.54 -8.94 -16.27
N LEU A 157 -9.28 -8.03 -17.21
CA LEU A 157 -10.27 -7.10 -17.75
C LEU A 157 -10.57 -7.42 -19.21
N LYS A 158 -11.82 -7.31 -19.61
CA LYS A 158 -12.15 -7.22 -21.04
C LYS A 158 -12.02 -5.77 -21.53
N LYS A 159 -11.92 -5.59 -22.84
CA LYS A 159 -12.03 -4.26 -23.44
C LYS A 159 -13.33 -3.58 -23.04
N GLY A 160 -13.23 -2.35 -22.55
CA GLY A 160 -14.32 -1.53 -22.03
C GLY A 160 -14.71 -1.84 -20.58
N GLU A 161 -14.17 -2.89 -19.97
CA GLU A 161 -14.46 -3.25 -18.59
C GLU A 161 -13.72 -2.33 -17.63
N VAL A 162 -14.38 -1.97 -16.53
CA VAL A 162 -13.86 -1.05 -15.51
C VAL A 162 -13.67 -1.78 -14.18
N LEU A 163 -12.50 -1.61 -13.58
CA LEU A 163 -12.17 -2.01 -12.23
C LEU A 163 -11.80 -0.78 -11.41
N GLN A 164 -12.22 -0.75 -10.14
CA GLN A 164 -11.89 0.34 -9.23
C GLN A 164 -10.84 -0.10 -8.23
N ILE A 165 -9.79 0.70 -8.09
CA ILE A 165 -8.78 0.55 -7.05
C ILE A 165 -8.93 1.68 -6.02
N PRO A 166 -8.95 1.38 -4.71
CA PRO A 166 -9.03 2.41 -3.68
C PRO A 166 -7.85 3.37 -3.77
N ALA A 167 -8.15 4.67 -3.74
CA ALA A 167 -7.13 5.70 -3.55
C ALA A 167 -6.89 5.97 -2.05
N PRO A 168 -5.71 6.49 -1.68
CA PRO A 168 -5.37 6.79 -0.28
C PRO A 168 -6.25 7.87 0.37
#